data_AF-A0A812JFQ2-F1
#
_entry.id   AF-A0A812JFQ2-F1
#
_cell.length_a   1.000
_cell.length_b   1.000
_cell.length_c   1.000
_cell.angle_alpha   90.00
_cell.angle_beta   90.00
_cell.angle_gamma   90.00
#
_symmetry.space_group_name_H-M   'P 1'
#
loop_
_entity.id
_entity.type
_entity.pdbx_description
1 polymer ?
#
loop_
_entity_poly.entity_id
_entity_poly.type
_entity_poly.pdbx_seq_one_letter_code
_entity_poly.pdbx_strand_id
1 'polypeptide(L)'
;MWPHSALPRPLRACDGDAPRVAIGVYHLSLPVLVIIGILLLSFLVVHVAVPVGQRFGFSFNEFGRSLKQLRKVIDPMLKEIWCKPVASMTEAPSTLALGTPDAFSWADLERLGILGNLTTAQLQQAAENPDSFLRAAAAGSRELLLSACAARTAQLHPQAEAQQVYQELAQAHLREFLTPEFATQSPNFTAMLDTVLDAAYTFNEETLPVPEEGPEQEEADELRLVGSEHAEHAHGDVVTVASAADELPAKTPFAANSTFSTTSLENRAFLMDSLDFGLFSAAPRFGQLARQSIPVIWVSLVSLWPGLLSSFLQMIWCVPVPEDDVIVNRLLPNPSVICWSDEHLVSARFAIAGLFFWCLGIPIALATLLLRLPDRHAPDNFRRFGYFFQGLERQFWWWDLLVKRFDLGLMMLVAYTSVVPDPAAKLAIFPVLSGFQALLVACVRPYTNDQAEILDVLEVTLCSIRFLLFSGVAMLLNLETSTQTVHLVAYLLLLVLVLGCMDFFAHFAAQVLRDAATRTKSSAEKSAPWRSLGGFQRFVIDLALPLFTEARSAKGAK
;
A
#
# COMPACT_ATOMS: atom_id res chain seq x y z
N MET A 1 -10.72 -57.11 29.92
CA MET A 1 -11.99 -57.70 29.49
C MET A 1 -13.00 -56.58 29.28
N TRP A 2 -13.13 -56.11 28.04
CA TRP A 2 -14.18 -55.19 27.61
C TRP A 2 -15.06 -55.96 26.60
N PRO A 3 -16.40 -55.87 26.67
CA PRO A 3 -17.28 -56.69 25.85
C PRO A 3 -17.29 -56.19 24.40
N HIS A 4 -17.06 -57.12 23.47
CA HIS A 4 -17.24 -56.92 22.03
C HIS A 4 -18.72 -56.70 21.70
N SER A 5 -19.19 -55.45 21.79
CA SER A 5 -20.44 -55.02 21.15
C SER A 5 -20.21 -54.84 19.66
N ALA A 6 -21.13 -55.39 18.86
CA ALA A 6 -21.09 -55.50 17.42
C ALA A 6 -20.72 -54.18 16.71
N LEU A 7 -19.55 -54.17 16.06
CA LEU A 7 -19.20 -53.15 15.09
C LEU A 7 -20.21 -53.21 13.92
N PRO A 8 -20.77 -52.07 13.48
CA PRO A 8 -21.67 -52.03 12.34
C PRO A 8 -20.95 -52.61 11.11
N ARG A 9 -21.64 -53.50 10.37
CA ARG A 9 -21.13 -54.06 9.12
C ARG A 9 -20.70 -52.90 8.22
N PRO A 10 -19.46 -52.90 7.70
CA PRO A 10 -19.02 -51.87 6.78
C PRO A 10 -19.98 -51.87 5.60
N LEU A 11 -20.62 -50.72 5.36
CA LEU A 11 -21.35 -50.46 4.13
C LEU A 11 -20.41 -50.83 2.99
N ARG A 12 -20.86 -51.70 2.07
CA ARG A 12 -20.13 -52.02 0.84
C ARG A 12 -19.70 -50.71 0.21
N ALA A 13 -18.42 -50.40 0.32
CA ALA A 13 -17.81 -49.33 -0.42
C ALA A 13 -18.00 -49.69 -1.90
N CYS A 14 -18.67 -48.84 -2.66
CA CYS A 14 -18.69 -48.99 -4.10
C CYS A 14 -17.24 -48.98 -4.57
N ASP A 15 -16.81 -50.07 -5.23
CA ASP A 15 -15.48 -50.32 -5.80
C ASP A 15 -15.14 -49.35 -6.96
N GLY A 16 -15.18 -48.05 -6.72
CA GLY A 16 -14.80 -47.04 -7.69
C GLY A 16 -13.56 -46.30 -7.23
N ASP A 17 -12.53 -46.24 -8.08
CA ASP A 17 -11.34 -45.38 -7.92
C ASP A 17 -11.65 -43.87 -7.89
N ALA A 18 -12.89 -43.50 -8.21
CA ALA A 18 -13.39 -42.12 -8.33
C ALA A 18 -13.16 -41.19 -7.10
N PRO A 19 -13.32 -41.62 -5.83
CA PRO A 19 -13.23 -40.70 -4.70
C PRO A 19 -11.79 -40.27 -4.41
N ARG A 20 -10.77 -41.01 -4.87
CA ARG A 20 -9.36 -40.73 -4.53
C ARG A 20 -8.73 -39.73 -5.49
N VAL A 21 -9.02 -39.87 -6.79
CA VAL A 21 -8.64 -38.87 -7.80
C VAL A 21 -9.26 -37.51 -7.46
N ALA A 22 -10.50 -37.51 -6.92
CA ALA A 22 -11.17 -36.29 -6.51
C ALA A 22 -10.40 -35.50 -5.44
N ILE A 23 -9.77 -36.17 -4.46
CA ILE A 23 -8.97 -35.50 -3.41
C ILE A 23 -7.73 -34.84 -4.03
N GLY A 24 -7.00 -35.55 -4.89
CA GLY A 24 -5.83 -35.00 -5.59
C GLY A 24 -6.19 -33.78 -6.45
N VAL A 25 -7.27 -33.90 -7.23
CA VAL A 25 -7.79 -32.81 -8.08
C VAL A 25 -8.26 -31.62 -7.25
N TYR A 26 -8.92 -31.85 -6.11
CA TYR A 26 -9.35 -30.80 -5.20
C TYR A 26 -8.14 -29.99 -4.69
N HIS A 27 -7.11 -30.64 -4.15
CA HIS A 27 -5.95 -29.91 -3.64
C HIS A 27 -5.14 -29.24 -4.74
N LEU A 28 -5.07 -29.83 -5.95
CA LEU A 28 -4.40 -29.22 -7.09
C LEU A 28 -5.13 -27.97 -7.62
N SER A 29 -6.47 -27.95 -7.55
CA SER A 29 -7.31 -26.82 -8.02
C SER A 29 -7.57 -25.76 -6.95
N LEU A 30 -7.37 -26.09 -5.67
CA LEU A 30 -7.62 -25.19 -4.54
C LEU A 30 -6.94 -23.81 -4.68
N PRO A 31 -5.66 -23.68 -5.07
CA PRO A 31 -5.03 -22.36 -5.25
C PRO A 31 -5.70 -21.53 -6.34
N VAL A 32 -6.14 -22.17 -7.43
CA VAL A 32 -6.87 -21.52 -8.52
C VAL A 32 -8.24 -21.03 -8.03
N LEU A 33 -8.96 -21.84 -7.27
CA LEU A 33 -10.24 -21.45 -6.66
C LEU A 33 -10.06 -20.27 -5.71
N VAL A 34 -8.98 -20.24 -4.91
CA VAL A 34 -8.66 -19.10 -4.04
C VAL A 34 -8.37 -17.84 -4.84
N ILE A 35 -7.61 -17.93 -5.94
CA ILE A 35 -7.36 -16.79 -6.84
C ILE A 35 -8.68 -16.24 -7.40
N ILE A 36 -9.54 -17.12 -7.91
CA ILE A 36 -10.86 -16.73 -8.44
C ILE A 36 -11.71 -16.10 -7.34
N GLY A 37 -11.74 -16.70 -6.14
CA GLY A 37 -12.47 -16.20 -4.99
C GLY A 37 -12.03 -14.80 -4.57
N ILE A 38 -10.71 -14.53 -4.56
CA ILE A 38 -10.17 -13.19 -4.23
C ILE A 38 -10.54 -12.17 -5.30
N LEU A 39 -10.52 -12.55 -6.58
CA LEU A 39 -10.94 -11.65 -7.67
C LEU A 39 -12.43 -11.31 -7.57
N LEU A 40 -13.28 -12.30 -7.31
CA LEU A 40 -14.72 -12.10 -7.09
C LEU A 40 -14.99 -11.25 -5.85
N LEU A 41 -14.28 -11.51 -4.75
CA LEU A 41 -14.40 -10.72 -3.52
C LEU A 41 -13.94 -9.27 -3.74
N SER A 42 -12.82 -9.06 -4.44
CA SER A 42 -12.32 -7.73 -4.80
C SER A 42 -13.33 -6.99 -5.68
N PHE A 43 -13.94 -7.69 -6.64
CA PHE A 43 -14.99 -7.15 -7.50
C PHE A 43 -16.22 -6.72 -6.68
N LEU A 44 -16.71 -7.59 -5.79
CA LEU A 44 -17.85 -7.30 -4.92
C LEU A 44 -17.55 -6.13 -4.00
N VAL A 45 -16.37 -6.08 -3.39
CA VAL A 45 -15.98 -4.97 -2.52
C VAL A 45 -16.01 -3.67 -3.33
N VAL A 46 -15.28 -3.60 -4.44
CA VAL A 46 -15.09 -2.36 -5.20
C VAL A 46 -16.36 -1.88 -5.91
N HIS A 47 -17.17 -2.78 -6.49
CA HIS A 47 -18.36 -2.39 -7.25
C HIS A 47 -19.65 -2.36 -6.43
N VAL A 48 -19.71 -3.05 -5.28
CA VAL A 48 -20.92 -3.12 -4.46
C VAL A 48 -20.69 -2.48 -3.10
N ALA A 49 -19.72 -2.97 -2.32
CA ALA A 49 -19.55 -2.51 -0.94
C ALA A 49 -19.11 -1.04 -0.85
N VAL A 50 -18.18 -0.61 -1.70
CA VAL A 50 -17.68 0.78 -1.70
C VAL A 50 -18.78 1.78 -2.08
N PRO A 51 -19.50 1.63 -3.21
CA PRO A 51 -20.54 2.59 -3.57
C PRO A 51 -21.71 2.59 -2.58
N VAL A 52 -22.08 1.42 -2.04
CA VAL A 52 -23.10 1.33 -0.99
C VAL A 52 -22.64 2.05 0.27
N GLY A 53 -21.41 1.82 0.73
CA GLY A 53 -20.85 2.51 1.89
C GLY A 53 -20.75 4.03 1.70
N GLN A 54 -20.38 4.48 0.49
CA GLN A 54 -20.37 5.90 0.14
C GLN A 54 -21.77 6.53 0.21
N ARG A 55 -22.82 5.82 -0.22
CA ARG A 55 -24.22 6.27 -0.05
C ARG A 55 -24.64 6.40 1.41
N PHE A 56 -24.09 5.58 2.30
CA PHE A 56 -24.29 5.68 3.74
C PHE A 56 -23.35 6.69 4.44
N GLY A 57 -22.55 7.45 3.68
CA GLY A 57 -21.66 8.44 4.25
C GLY A 57 -20.41 7.85 4.90
N PHE A 58 -20.06 6.59 4.65
CA PHE A 58 -18.74 6.05 5.02
C PHE A 58 -17.67 6.62 4.11
N SER A 59 -16.49 6.95 4.67
CA SER A 59 -15.28 7.25 3.91
C SER A 59 -14.25 6.18 4.19
N PHE A 60 -13.90 5.41 3.17
CA PHE A 60 -12.93 4.33 3.28
C PHE A 60 -11.49 4.81 3.13
N ASN A 61 -11.30 5.93 2.45
CA ASN A 61 -10.01 6.60 2.34
C ASN A 61 -9.77 7.58 3.50
N GLU A 62 -8.52 7.66 3.96
CA GLU A 62 -8.03 8.66 4.91
C GLU A 62 -8.18 10.08 4.35
N PHE A 63 -7.93 10.27 3.05
CA PHE A 63 -8.18 11.55 2.37
C PHE A 63 -9.65 11.98 2.48
N GLY A 64 -10.59 11.06 2.23
CA GLY A 64 -12.01 11.36 2.37
C GLY A 64 -12.44 11.59 3.83
N ARG A 65 -11.74 11.02 4.82
CA ARG A 65 -11.96 11.35 6.25
C ARG A 65 -11.40 12.72 6.58
N SER A 66 -10.21 13.06 6.08
CA SER A 66 -9.58 14.37 6.23
C SER A 66 -10.47 15.45 5.60
N LEU A 67 -10.96 15.25 4.39
CA LEU A 67 -11.92 16.15 3.74
C LEU A 67 -13.23 16.29 4.52
N LYS A 68 -13.76 15.20 5.10
CA LYS A 68 -14.94 15.28 5.96
C LYS A 68 -14.66 16.04 7.26
N GLN A 69 -13.48 15.88 7.84
CA GLN A 69 -13.06 16.66 9.01
C GLN A 69 -12.87 18.13 8.65
N LEU A 70 -12.24 18.42 7.51
CA LEU A 70 -12.05 19.76 6.98
C LEU A 70 -13.41 20.42 6.71
N ARG A 71 -14.32 19.73 6.03
CA ARG A 71 -15.68 20.21 5.76
C ARG A 71 -16.46 20.47 7.05
N LYS A 72 -16.32 19.64 8.09
CA LYS A 72 -16.93 19.91 9.41
C LYS A 72 -16.40 21.19 10.09
N VAL A 73 -15.18 21.60 9.78
CA VAL A 73 -14.59 22.85 10.29
C VAL A 73 -14.96 24.04 9.40
N ILE A 74 -14.93 23.85 8.08
CA ILE A 74 -15.18 24.90 7.08
C ILE A 74 -16.67 25.24 7.00
N ASP A 75 -17.59 24.27 6.97
CA ASP A 75 -19.03 24.51 6.83
C ASP A 75 -19.60 25.49 7.89
N PRO A 76 -19.31 25.36 9.20
CA PRO A 76 -19.78 26.33 10.18
C PRO A 76 -19.10 27.70 10.02
N MET A 77 -17.82 27.74 9.63
CA MET A 77 -17.10 28.99 9.34
C MET A 77 -17.73 29.72 8.15
N LEU A 78 -17.97 29.02 7.04
CA LEU A 78 -18.67 29.56 5.88
C LEU A 78 -20.07 30.00 6.25
N LYS A 79 -20.81 29.20 7.03
CA LYS A 79 -22.15 29.60 7.49
C LYS A 79 -22.13 30.88 8.33
N GLU A 80 -21.12 31.06 9.18
CA GLU A 80 -20.95 32.29 9.96
C GLU A 80 -20.60 33.50 9.07
N ILE A 81 -19.71 33.32 8.09
CA ILE A 81 -19.34 34.36 7.12
C ILE A 81 -20.56 34.76 6.27
N TRP A 82 -21.33 33.78 5.79
CA TRP A 82 -22.51 34.02 4.94
C TRP A 82 -23.71 34.59 5.72
N CYS A 83 -23.82 34.32 7.02
CA CYS A 83 -24.87 34.89 7.86
C CYS A 83 -24.56 36.29 8.40
N LYS A 84 -23.32 36.80 8.25
CA LYS A 84 -23.00 38.20 8.55
C LYS A 84 -23.43 39.08 7.37
N PRO A 85 -24.45 39.94 7.51
CA PRO A 85 -24.83 40.84 6.44
C PRO A 85 -23.65 41.78 6.17
N VAL A 86 -23.15 41.80 4.94
CA VAL A 86 -22.09 42.72 4.49
C VAL A 86 -22.43 44.19 4.79
N ALA A 87 -23.72 44.50 4.96
CA ALA A 87 -24.22 45.81 5.36
C ALA A 87 -23.72 46.32 6.72
N SER A 88 -23.22 45.48 7.63
CA SER A 88 -22.72 45.94 8.93
C SER A 88 -21.22 46.30 8.96
N MET A 89 -20.52 46.24 7.82
CA MET A 89 -19.09 46.61 7.74
C MET A 89 -18.85 47.95 7.01
N THR A 90 -19.90 48.58 6.49
CA THR A 90 -19.86 49.91 5.88
C THR A 90 -20.63 50.93 6.73
N GLU A 91 -20.27 51.07 8.01
CA GLU A 91 -20.50 52.35 8.70
C GLU A 91 -19.35 53.31 8.32
N ALA A 92 -19.23 53.61 7.02
CA ALA A 92 -18.50 54.78 6.55
C ALA A 92 -19.52 55.93 6.39
N PRO A 93 -19.19 57.18 6.78
CA PRO A 93 -20.15 58.27 6.83
C PRO A 93 -20.78 58.53 5.47
N SER A 94 -22.10 58.54 5.49
CA SER A 94 -23.04 58.67 4.39
C SER A 94 -22.91 60.00 3.64
N THR A 95 -22.12 60.01 2.57
CA THR A 95 -22.33 60.92 1.43
C THR A 95 -21.77 60.26 0.17
N LEU A 96 -22.65 59.95 -0.81
CA LEU A 96 -22.40 59.29 -2.10
C LEU A 96 -22.13 57.78 -2.07
N ALA A 97 -23.20 56.97 -2.01
CA ALA A 97 -23.15 55.57 -2.44
C ALA A 97 -24.38 55.25 -3.31
N LEU A 98 -24.23 55.50 -4.61
CA LEU A 98 -24.96 54.75 -5.63
C LEU A 98 -24.46 53.31 -5.48
N GLY A 99 -25.32 52.39 -5.04
CA GLY A 99 -24.94 50.98 -4.90
C GLY A 99 -24.45 50.45 -6.24
N THR A 100 -23.17 50.13 -6.34
CA THR A 100 -22.61 49.46 -7.51
C THR A 100 -22.98 47.98 -7.43
N PRO A 101 -23.83 47.44 -8.30
CA PRO A 101 -24.24 46.03 -8.30
C PRO A 101 -23.12 45.04 -8.70
N ASP A 102 -21.85 45.48 -8.71
CA ASP A 102 -20.75 44.84 -9.43
C ASP A 102 -19.64 44.29 -8.52
N ALA A 103 -19.90 44.12 -7.22
CA ALA A 103 -18.92 43.59 -6.28
C ALA A 103 -18.80 42.06 -6.41
N PHE A 104 -17.61 41.59 -6.78
CA PHE A 104 -17.27 40.17 -6.90
C PHE A 104 -17.52 39.43 -5.58
N SER A 105 -18.39 38.42 -5.59
CA SER A 105 -18.90 37.79 -4.37
C SER A 105 -18.18 36.48 -4.03
N TRP A 106 -18.27 36.03 -2.77
CA TRP A 106 -17.77 34.71 -2.36
C TRP A 106 -18.39 33.54 -3.13
N ALA A 107 -19.63 33.68 -3.59
CA ALA A 107 -20.30 32.68 -4.41
C ALA A 107 -19.61 32.50 -5.78
N ASP A 108 -19.00 33.56 -6.30
CA ASP A 108 -18.26 33.51 -7.56
C ASP A 108 -16.95 32.73 -7.39
N LEU A 109 -16.27 32.87 -6.24
CA LEU A 109 -15.05 32.10 -5.91
C LEU A 109 -15.31 30.62 -5.69
N GLU A 110 -16.46 30.29 -5.09
CA GLU A 110 -16.88 28.89 -4.91
C GLU A 110 -17.19 28.24 -6.26
N ARG A 111 -17.89 28.94 -7.17
CA ARG A 111 -18.16 28.47 -8.53
C ARG A 111 -16.88 28.23 -9.33
N LEU A 112 -15.84 29.01 -9.07
CA LEU A 112 -14.52 28.85 -9.69
C LEU A 112 -13.67 27.74 -9.05
N GLY A 113 -14.15 27.08 -7.97
CA GLY A 113 -13.42 25.99 -7.30
C GLY A 113 -12.17 26.43 -6.52
N ILE A 114 -11.94 27.74 -6.41
CA ILE A 114 -10.72 28.33 -5.81
C ILE A 114 -10.63 28.00 -4.32
N LEU A 115 -11.77 27.99 -3.61
CA LEU A 115 -11.84 27.74 -2.17
C LEU A 115 -11.31 26.35 -1.76
N GLY A 116 -11.34 25.36 -2.68
CA GLY A 116 -10.91 24.00 -2.38
C GLY A 116 -9.39 23.83 -2.20
N ASN A 117 -8.60 24.78 -2.72
CA ASN A 117 -7.14 24.70 -2.73
C ASN A 117 -6.49 25.56 -1.62
N LEU A 118 -7.28 26.27 -0.82
CA LEU A 118 -6.76 27.21 0.18
C LEU A 118 -6.46 26.53 1.52
N THR A 119 -5.34 26.90 2.13
CA THR A 119 -5.01 26.51 3.50
C THR A 119 -5.93 27.21 4.50
N THR A 120 -6.05 26.67 5.72
CA THR A 120 -6.88 27.26 6.79
C THR A 120 -6.46 28.69 7.13
N ALA A 121 -5.16 28.99 7.08
CA ALA A 121 -4.63 30.34 7.31
C ALA A 121 -5.03 31.31 6.19
N GLN A 122 -4.99 30.86 4.93
CA GLN A 122 -5.44 31.65 3.78
C GLN A 122 -6.95 31.91 3.81
N LEU A 123 -7.75 30.92 4.21
CA LEU A 123 -9.20 31.09 4.39
C LEU A 123 -9.52 32.12 5.48
N GLN A 124 -8.75 32.12 6.58
CA GLN A 124 -8.92 33.09 7.65
C GLN A 124 -8.53 34.51 7.20
N GLN A 125 -7.40 34.66 6.50
CA GLN A 125 -7.00 35.94 5.90
C GLN A 125 -8.05 36.44 4.90
N ALA A 126 -8.58 35.54 4.09
CA ALA A 126 -9.63 35.85 3.12
C ALA A 126 -10.92 36.31 3.82
N ALA A 127 -11.27 35.74 4.98
CA ALA A 127 -12.43 36.16 5.77
C ALA A 127 -12.25 37.54 6.42
N GLU A 128 -11.04 37.91 6.83
CA GLU A 128 -10.74 39.21 7.45
C GLU A 128 -10.68 40.35 6.44
N ASN A 129 -10.10 40.13 5.25
CA ASN A 129 -10.00 41.12 4.20
C ASN A 129 -10.05 40.47 2.80
N PRO A 130 -11.26 40.17 2.28
CA PRO A 130 -11.45 39.39 1.05
C PRO A 130 -10.80 40.05 -0.16
N ASP A 131 -10.86 41.38 -0.22
CA ASP A 131 -10.33 42.14 -1.34
C ASP A 131 -8.80 42.04 -1.45
N SER A 132 -8.09 42.25 -0.33
CA SER A 132 -6.63 42.14 -0.31
C SER A 132 -6.16 40.71 -0.58
N PHE A 133 -6.90 39.71 -0.08
CA PHE A 133 -6.63 38.31 -0.33
C PHE A 133 -6.77 37.98 -1.82
N LEU A 134 -7.85 38.41 -2.47
CA LEU A 134 -8.10 38.13 -3.88
C LEU A 134 -7.05 38.77 -4.79
N ARG A 135 -6.65 40.01 -4.49
CA ARG A 135 -5.56 40.68 -5.23
C ARG A 135 -4.24 39.93 -5.08
N ALA A 136 -3.87 39.55 -3.86
CA ALA A 136 -2.64 38.80 -3.61
C ALA A 136 -2.67 37.40 -4.26
N ALA A 137 -3.81 36.71 -4.19
CA ALA A 137 -3.99 35.38 -4.78
C ALA A 137 -3.96 35.41 -6.32
N ALA A 138 -4.60 36.40 -6.93
CA ALA A 138 -4.61 36.57 -8.38
C ALA A 138 -3.24 37.00 -8.93
N ALA A 139 -2.50 37.85 -8.20
CA ALA A 139 -1.12 38.17 -8.57
C ALA A 139 -0.19 36.95 -8.47
N GLY A 140 -0.46 36.02 -7.54
CA GLY A 140 0.33 34.79 -7.38
C GLY A 140 -0.05 33.65 -8.32
N SER A 141 -1.21 33.71 -9.00
CA SER A 141 -1.74 32.62 -9.80
C SER A 141 -2.38 33.10 -11.11
N ARG A 142 -1.72 32.78 -12.23
CA ARG A 142 -2.22 33.06 -13.58
C ARG A 142 -3.60 32.48 -13.83
N GLU A 143 -3.83 31.24 -13.40
CA GLU A 143 -5.12 30.57 -13.59
C GLU A 143 -6.24 31.28 -12.85
N LEU A 144 -5.96 31.73 -11.62
CA LEU A 144 -6.93 32.46 -10.81
C LEU A 144 -7.27 33.81 -11.44
N LEU A 145 -6.25 34.56 -11.87
CA LEU A 145 -6.44 35.84 -12.57
C LEU A 145 -7.27 35.67 -13.86
N LEU A 146 -6.95 34.66 -14.69
CA LEU A 146 -7.68 34.36 -15.92
C LEU A 146 -9.13 33.99 -15.64
N SER A 147 -9.38 33.12 -14.66
CA SER A 147 -10.72 32.69 -14.29
C SER A 147 -11.58 33.83 -13.73
N ALA A 148 -10.98 34.72 -12.94
CA ALA A 148 -11.63 35.91 -12.40
C ALA A 148 -11.92 36.94 -13.50
N CYS A 149 -10.99 37.16 -14.43
CA CYS A 149 -11.22 38.00 -15.61
C CYS A 149 -12.35 37.45 -16.46
N ALA A 150 -12.38 36.14 -16.74
CA ALA A 150 -13.45 35.50 -17.50
C ALA A 150 -14.82 35.68 -16.85
N ALA A 151 -14.90 35.50 -15.52
CA ALA A 151 -16.12 35.70 -14.76
C ALA A 151 -16.57 37.17 -14.80
N ARG A 152 -15.61 38.12 -14.69
CA ARG A 152 -15.86 39.56 -14.81
C ARG A 152 -16.35 39.94 -16.20
N THR A 153 -15.72 39.44 -17.26
CA THR A 153 -16.16 39.66 -18.64
C THR A 153 -17.55 39.09 -18.87
N ALA A 154 -17.88 37.91 -18.33
CA ALA A 154 -19.21 37.33 -18.46
C ALA A 154 -20.31 38.13 -17.73
N GLN A 155 -19.95 38.92 -16.71
CA GLN A 155 -20.86 39.87 -16.07
C GLN A 155 -21.08 41.12 -16.93
N LEU A 156 -20.01 41.62 -17.56
CA LEU A 156 -20.04 42.83 -18.38
C LEU A 156 -20.63 42.60 -19.79
N HIS A 157 -20.41 41.42 -20.37
CA HIS A 157 -20.76 41.07 -21.75
C HIS A 157 -21.53 39.73 -21.82
N PRO A 158 -22.77 39.71 -22.35
CA PRO A 158 -23.57 38.48 -22.45
C PRO A 158 -22.96 37.43 -23.39
N GLN A 159 -22.55 36.29 -22.81
CA GLN A 159 -22.20 34.94 -23.34
C GLN A 159 -21.43 34.75 -24.66
N ALA A 160 -21.66 35.51 -25.73
CA ALA A 160 -20.96 35.29 -27.01
C ALA A 160 -19.51 35.81 -26.99
N GLU A 161 -19.23 36.85 -26.20
CA GLU A 161 -17.90 37.51 -26.16
C GLU A 161 -16.98 36.93 -25.06
N ALA A 162 -17.53 36.38 -23.98
CA ALA A 162 -16.74 35.91 -22.84
C ALA A 162 -15.76 34.77 -23.20
N GLN A 163 -16.15 33.90 -24.13
CA GLN A 163 -15.33 32.77 -24.55
C GLN A 163 -14.19 33.20 -25.49
N GLN A 164 -14.41 34.23 -26.30
CA GLN A 164 -13.38 34.85 -27.14
C GLN A 164 -12.36 35.61 -26.28
N VAL A 165 -12.84 36.44 -25.35
CA VAL A 165 -11.99 37.18 -24.41
C VAL A 165 -11.12 36.25 -23.56
N TYR A 166 -11.64 35.07 -23.18
CA TYR A 166 -10.83 34.06 -22.48
C TYR A 166 -9.66 33.54 -23.32
N GLN A 167 -9.89 33.26 -24.62
CA GLN A 167 -8.85 32.80 -25.52
C GLN A 167 -7.79 33.88 -25.75
N GLU A 168 -8.20 35.14 -25.87
CA GLU A 168 -7.32 36.29 -26.04
C GLU A 168 -6.49 36.55 -24.78
N LEU A 169 -7.11 36.56 -23.59
CA LEU A 169 -6.42 36.65 -22.30
C LEU A 169 -5.43 35.49 -22.07
N ALA A 170 -5.76 34.29 -22.54
CA ALA A 170 -4.87 33.13 -22.43
C ALA A 170 -3.60 33.30 -23.30
N GLN A 171 -3.68 34.07 -24.39
CA GLN A 171 -2.55 34.39 -25.26
C GLN A 171 -1.79 35.66 -24.82
N ALA A 172 -2.45 36.57 -24.11
CA ALA A 172 -1.85 37.80 -23.62
C ALA A 172 -0.67 37.56 -22.65
N HIS A 173 0.34 38.43 -22.73
CA HIS A 173 1.50 38.44 -21.84
C HIS A 173 1.14 38.97 -20.44
N LEU A 174 0.41 38.18 -19.65
CA LEU A 174 -0.06 38.59 -18.30
C LEU A 174 1.03 38.69 -17.22
N ARG A 175 2.32 38.55 -17.56
CA ARG A 175 3.41 38.50 -16.57
C ARG A 175 3.51 39.77 -15.72
N GLU A 176 3.18 40.92 -16.30
CA GLU A 176 3.28 42.22 -15.62
C GLU A 176 2.21 42.36 -14.53
N PHE A 177 1.04 41.73 -14.73
CA PHE A 177 -0.08 41.72 -13.78
C PHE A 177 0.06 40.67 -12.67
N LEU A 178 1.02 39.75 -12.80
CA LEU A 178 1.30 38.70 -11.81
C LEU A 178 2.37 39.13 -10.79
N THR A 179 2.37 40.42 -10.44
CA THR A 179 3.28 41.00 -9.46
C THR A 179 2.52 41.48 -8.23
N PRO A 180 3.07 41.30 -7.02
CA PRO A 180 2.45 41.80 -5.80
C PRO A 180 2.35 43.33 -5.81
N GLU A 181 3.27 44.01 -6.48
CA GLU A 181 3.26 45.46 -6.67
C GLU A 181 2.02 45.92 -7.42
N PHE A 182 1.68 45.29 -8.55
CA PHE A 182 0.44 45.56 -9.29
C PHE A 182 -0.81 45.36 -8.42
N ALA A 183 -0.88 44.24 -7.71
CA ALA A 183 -1.98 43.95 -6.79
C ALA A 183 -2.15 45.01 -5.69
N THR A 184 -1.06 45.57 -5.17
CA THR A 184 -1.14 46.62 -4.14
C THR A 184 -1.53 48.00 -4.69
N GLN A 185 -1.27 48.26 -5.97
CA GLN A 185 -1.60 49.54 -6.63
C GLN A 185 -3.09 49.67 -6.95
N SER A 186 -3.78 48.55 -7.22
CA SER A 186 -5.22 48.59 -7.46
C SER A 186 -6.01 48.85 -6.16
N PRO A 187 -6.99 49.76 -6.15
CA PRO A 187 -7.73 50.12 -4.95
C PRO A 187 -8.62 48.97 -4.43
N ASN A 188 -9.11 48.12 -5.33
CA ASN A 188 -9.87 46.92 -5.03
C ASN A 188 -9.65 45.86 -6.13
N PHE A 189 -10.09 44.63 -5.88
CA PHE A 189 -9.93 43.50 -6.79
C PHE A 189 -10.66 43.72 -8.11
N THR A 190 -11.85 44.34 -8.07
CA THR A 190 -12.60 44.68 -9.27
C THR A 190 -11.82 45.62 -10.20
N ALA A 191 -11.25 46.70 -9.65
CA ALA A 191 -10.41 47.63 -10.40
C ALA A 191 -9.14 46.96 -10.95
N MET A 192 -8.59 45.98 -10.22
CA MET A 192 -7.48 45.17 -10.70
C MET A 192 -7.88 44.37 -11.95
N LEU A 193 -9.02 43.69 -11.92
CA LEU A 193 -9.53 42.93 -13.08
C LEU A 193 -9.88 43.85 -14.26
N ASP A 194 -10.53 44.98 -13.99
CA ASP A 194 -10.89 45.94 -15.04
C ASP A 194 -9.63 46.51 -15.71
N THR A 195 -8.55 46.76 -14.95
CA THR A 195 -7.24 47.19 -15.51
C THR A 195 -6.60 46.11 -16.39
N VAL A 196 -6.69 44.83 -15.98
CA VAL A 196 -6.17 43.71 -16.77
C VAL A 196 -6.97 43.52 -18.06
N LEU A 197 -8.29 43.68 -17.99
CA LEU A 197 -9.18 43.60 -19.14
C LEU A 197 -8.92 44.74 -20.12
N ASP A 198 -8.82 45.99 -19.66
CA ASP A 198 -8.49 47.15 -20.50
C ASP A 198 -7.14 46.98 -21.21
N ALA A 199 -6.12 46.46 -20.51
CA ALA A 199 -4.83 46.17 -21.11
C ALA A 199 -4.89 45.05 -22.16
N ALA A 200 -5.74 44.04 -21.95
CA ALA A 200 -5.95 42.97 -22.92
C ALA A 200 -6.68 43.48 -24.17
N TYR A 201 -7.66 44.38 -24.03
CA TYR A 201 -8.38 44.96 -25.16
C TYR A 201 -7.51 45.92 -25.99
N THR A 202 -6.74 46.78 -25.34
CA THR A 202 -5.83 47.73 -26.02
C THR A 202 -4.73 47.04 -26.82
N PHE A 203 -4.20 45.91 -26.33
CA PHE A 203 -3.22 45.11 -27.07
C PHE A 203 -3.77 44.58 -28.40
N ASN A 204 -5.08 44.31 -28.47
CA ASN A 204 -5.73 43.76 -29.66
C ASN A 204 -5.98 44.85 -30.73
N GLU A 205 -6.23 46.10 -30.33
CA GLU A 205 -6.36 47.22 -31.27
C GLU A 205 -5.02 47.58 -31.95
N GLU A 206 -3.89 47.46 -31.26
CA GLU A 206 -2.57 47.81 -31.84
C GLU A 206 -1.98 46.71 -32.74
N THR A 207 -2.47 45.46 -32.64
CA THR A 207 -1.91 44.31 -33.37
C THR A 207 -2.74 43.84 -34.55
N LEU A 208 -3.94 44.41 -34.79
CA LEU A 208 -4.73 44.11 -35.98
C LEU A 208 -4.12 44.79 -37.22
N PRO A 209 -3.60 44.03 -38.21
CA PRO A 209 -3.15 44.62 -39.47
C PRO A 209 -4.35 45.25 -40.19
N VAL A 210 -4.20 46.51 -40.60
CA VAL A 210 -5.16 47.21 -41.48
C VAL A 210 -5.42 46.32 -42.69
N PRO A 211 -6.69 46.04 -43.06
CA PRO A 211 -6.98 45.19 -44.21
C PRO A 211 -6.50 45.90 -45.48
N GLU A 212 -5.44 45.39 -46.11
CA GLU A 212 -5.13 45.73 -47.50
C GLU A 212 -6.17 45.07 -48.40
N GLU A 213 -6.99 45.88 -49.06
CA GLU A 213 -7.81 45.45 -50.19
C GLU A 213 -6.88 44.99 -51.33
N GLY A 214 -6.96 43.70 -51.67
CA GLY A 214 -6.22 43.10 -52.78
C GLY A 214 -7.04 41.99 -53.45
N PRO A 215 -6.94 41.83 -54.79
CA PRO A 215 -8.05 41.42 -55.63
C PRO A 215 -8.22 39.90 -55.82
N GLU A 216 -9.41 39.57 -56.32
CA GLU A 216 -9.87 38.30 -56.89
C GLU A 216 -8.84 37.57 -57.76
N GLN A 217 -8.71 36.24 -57.61
CA GLN A 217 -8.65 35.22 -58.69
C GLN A 217 -8.33 33.82 -58.12
N GLU A 218 -9.24 32.86 -58.27
CA GLU A 218 -9.21 31.73 -59.24
C GLU A 218 -8.72 30.39 -58.64
N GLU A 219 -9.71 29.60 -58.21
CA GLU A 219 -9.98 28.22 -58.61
C GLU A 219 -8.87 27.43 -59.34
N ALA A 220 -8.36 26.35 -58.71
CA ALA A 220 -8.06 25.06 -59.38
C ALA A 220 -7.72 23.95 -58.38
N ASP A 221 -8.38 22.82 -58.56
CA ASP A 221 -8.13 21.48 -58.00
C ASP A 221 -6.69 20.97 -58.20
N GLU A 222 -6.15 20.19 -57.25
CA GLU A 222 -5.66 18.84 -57.58
C GLU A 222 -5.44 17.96 -56.32
N LEU A 223 -6.17 16.84 -56.28
CA LEU A 223 -5.97 15.69 -55.42
C LEU A 223 -4.63 15.00 -55.73
N ARG A 224 -3.84 14.65 -54.71
CA ARG A 224 -2.86 13.55 -54.83
C ARG A 224 -2.70 12.74 -53.54
N LEU A 225 -3.34 11.58 -53.54
CA LEU A 225 -3.03 10.40 -52.74
C LEU A 225 -1.80 9.71 -53.34
N VAL A 226 -0.75 9.49 -52.54
CA VAL A 226 0.23 8.41 -52.76
C VAL A 226 0.67 7.88 -51.40
N GLY A 227 0.30 6.63 -51.11
CA GLY A 227 1.01 5.81 -50.14
C GLY A 227 2.21 5.14 -50.79
N SER A 228 3.20 4.77 -49.97
CA SER A 228 4.15 3.70 -50.32
C SER A 228 4.75 3.10 -49.06
N GLU A 229 4.74 1.79 -49.06
CA GLU A 229 5.31 0.88 -48.09
C GLU A 229 6.83 0.68 -48.29
N HIS A 230 7.41 -0.04 -47.32
CA HIS A 230 8.52 -1.00 -47.40
C HIS A 230 9.99 -0.55 -47.28
N ALA A 231 10.65 -1.21 -46.30
CA ALA A 231 11.92 -1.96 -46.37
C ALA A 231 12.75 -1.69 -45.08
N GLU A 232 12.79 -2.60 -44.11
CA GLU A 232 13.75 -3.71 -44.01
C GLU A 232 15.19 -3.34 -44.37
N HIS A 233 16.05 -3.22 -43.36
CA HIS A 233 17.42 -3.71 -43.44
C HIS A 233 17.98 -4.10 -42.07
N ALA A 234 18.57 -5.30 -42.06
CA ALA A 234 19.26 -5.96 -40.97
C ALA A 234 20.77 -5.98 -41.25
N HIS A 235 21.54 -6.01 -40.16
CA HIS A 235 22.98 -6.32 -39.95
C HIS A 235 23.53 -5.24 -39.01
N GLY A 236 23.98 -5.55 -37.80
CA GLY A 236 24.73 -6.72 -37.35
C GLY A 236 26.16 -6.26 -37.16
N ASP A 237 26.62 -6.11 -35.92
CA ASP A 237 28.03 -6.33 -35.62
C ASP A 237 28.31 -6.57 -34.14
N VAL A 238 29.17 -7.57 -33.96
CA VAL A 238 29.78 -8.09 -32.76
C VAL A 238 30.99 -7.23 -32.44
N VAL A 239 31.12 -6.73 -31.20
CA VAL A 239 32.40 -6.17 -30.73
C VAL A 239 32.80 -6.77 -29.39
N THR A 240 33.93 -7.47 -29.48
CA THR A 240 34.86 -7.95 -28.47
C THR A 240 35.18 -6.96 -27.36
N VAL A 241 35.16 -7.46 -26.12
CA VAL A 241 35.71 -6.80 -24.93
C VAL A 241 37.22 -6.99 -24.92
N ALA A 242 37.97 -5.90 -25.04
CA ALA A 242 39.39 -5.85 -24.72
C ALA A 242 39.67 -4.72 -23.74
N SER A 243 40.42 -5.07 -22.71
CA SER A 243 40.96 -4.23 -21.64
C SER A 243 42.04 -3.29 -22.18
N ALA A 244 41.97 -2.01 -21.82
CA ALA A 244 43.11 -1.11 -21.75
C ALA A 244 42.79 0.09 -20.84
N ALA A 245 43.81 0.49 -20.07
CA ALA A 245 43.82 1.54 -19.07
C ALA A 245 43.97 2.95 -19.65
N ASP A 246 43.73 3.94 -18.79
CA ASP A 246 44.17 5.35 -18.81
C ASP A 246 43.84 6.19 -20.06
N GLU A 247 42.93 7.16 -19.87
CA GLU A 247 43.26 8.60 -19.93
C GLU A 247 42.00 9.45 -19.63
N LEU A 248 42.14 10.39 -18.68
CA LEU A 248 41.13 11.40 -18.36
C LEU A 248 40.96 12.38 -19.55
N PRO A 249 39.71 12.76 -19.90
CA PRO A 249 39.45 14.03 -20.54
C PRO A 249 38.64 14.97 -19.65
N ALA A 250 38.94 16.25 -19.84
CA ALA A 250 38.49 17.41 -19.09
C ALA A 250 36.97 17.51 -18.89
N LYS A 251 36.63 17.91 -17.66
CA LYS A 251 35.31 18.32 -17.18
C LYS A 251 34.82 19.55 -17.97
N THR A 252 33.87 19.36 -18.88
CA THR A 252 33.00 20.45 -19.37
C THR A 252 31.86 20.69 -18.38
N PRO A 253 31.51 21.93 -18.03
CA PRO A 253 30.38 22.22 -17.17
C PRO A 253 29.06 22.00 -17.94
N PHE A 254 28.39 20.89 -17.67
CA PHE A 254 27.02 20.66 -18.14
C PHE A 254 26.09 21.55 -17.30
N ALA A 255 25.54 22.58 -17.93
CA ALA A 255 24.48 23.41 -17.37
C ALA A 255 23.23 22.56 -17.15
N ALA A 256 22.95 22.25 -15.89
CA ALA A 256 21.76 21.53 -15.46
C ALA A 256 20.54 22.46 -15.48
N ASN A 257 19.96 22.67 -16.67
CA ASN A 257 18.58 23.14 -16.82
C ASN A 257 17.65 21.91 -16.92
N SER A 258 17.56 21.14 -15.84
CA SER A 258 16.43 20.23 -15.64
C SER A 258 15.60 20.79 -14.50
N THR A 259 14.72 21.73 -14.82
CA THR A 259 13.51 22.03 -14.04
C THR A 259 12.65 20.76 -14.04
N PHE A 260 13.05 19.79 -13.22
CA PHE A 260 12.28 18.60 -12.93
C PHE A 260 10.99 19.08 -12.27
N SER A 261 9.90 19.02 -13.03
CA SER A 261 8.59 19.57 -12.71
C SER A 261 8.10 19.02 -11.36
N THR A 262 8.22 19.81 -10.30
CA THR A 262 7.71 19.49 -8.96
C THR A 262 6.22 19.15 -8.98
N THR A 263 5.48 19.71 -9.93
CA THR A 263 4.07 19.40 -10.20
C THR A 263 3.81 17.94 -10.56
N SER A 264 4.78 17.21 -11.15
CA SER A 264 4.64 15.78 -11.45
C SER A 264 4.67 14.92 -10.19
N LEU A 265 5.45 15.29 -9.19
CA LEU A 265 5.56 14.55 -7.92
C LEU A 265 4.35 14.82 -7.04
N GLU A 266 3.88 16.07 -7.03
CA GLU A 266 2.71 16.51 -6.26
C GLU A 266 1.42 15.89 -6.81
N ASN A 267 1.23 15.87 -8.13
CA ASN A 267 0.10 15.16 -8.76
C ASN A 267 0.15 13.65 -8.52
N ARG A 268 1.35 13.06 -8.44
CA ARG A 268 1.50 11.64 -8.10
C ARG A 268 1.13 11.36 -6.65
N ALA A 269 1.60 12.19 -5.71
CA ALA A 269 1.24 12.08 -4.30
C ALA A 269 -0.27 12.24 -4.10
N PHE A 270 -0.89 13.20 -4.78
CA PHE A 270 -2.34 13.39 -4.76
C PHE A 270 -3.10 12.19 -5.35
N LEU A 271 -2.64 11.61 -6.46
CA LEU A 271 -3.18 10.37 -7.02
C LEU A 271 -2.96 9.16 -6.09
N MET A 272 -1.88 9.14 -5.32
CA MET A 272 -1.63 8.10 -4.31
C MET A 272 -2.59 8.24 -3.13
N ASP A 273 -2.90 9.47 -2.73
CA ASP A 273 -3.90 9.80 -1.72
C ASP A 273 -5.35 9.63 -2.20
N SER A 274 -5.58 9.50 -3.52
CA SER A 274 -6.94 9.33 -4.07
C SER A 274 -7.40 7.87 -4.17
N LEU A 275 -6.63 6.89 -3.69
CA LEU A 275 -7.01 5.47 -3.77
C LEU A 275 -7.94 5.07 -2.63
N ASP A 276 -9.13 4.57 -2.96
CA ASP A 276 -10.26 4.46 -2.02
C ASP A 276 -10.07 3.46 -0.88
N PHE A 277 -9.03 2.63 -0.89
CA PHE A 277 -8.75 1.62 0.13
C PHE A 277 -7.25 1.38 0.37
N GLY A 278 -6.39 2.31 -0.07
CA GLY A 278 -4.95 2.05 -0.07
C GLY A 278 -4.53 0.90 -1.00
N LEU A 279 -5.44 0.29 -1.79
CA LEU A 279 -5.15 -0.77 -2.78
C LEU A 279 -5.87 -0.57 -4.14
N PHE A 280 -7.13 -0.11 -4.15
CA PHE A 280 -7.96 -0.03 -5.37
C PHE A 280 -8.21 1.41 -5.83
N SER A 281 -8.33 1.61 -7.15
CA SER A 281 -8.80 2.88 -7.74
C SER A 281 -10.32 2.96 -7.73
N ALA A 282 -10.88 4.17 -7.82
CA ALA A 282 -12.32 4.35 -8.00
C ALA A 282 -12.75 3.78 -9.37
N ALA A 283 -13.63 2.78 -9.37
CA ALA A 283 -14.15 2.10 -10.56
C ALA A 283 -13.09 1.53 -11.55
N PRO A 284 -12.24 0.57 -11.13
CA PRO A 284 -11.25 -0.05 -12.00
C PRO A 284 -11.92 -0.92 -13.06
N ARG A 285 -11.36 -0.94 -14.27
CA ARG A 285 -11.70 -1.98 -15.26
C ARG A 285 -11.25 -3.35 -14.74
N PHE A 286 -11.87 -4.45 -15.18
CA PHE A 286 -11.54 -5.80 -14.69
C PHE A 286 -10.03 -6.13 -14.73
N GLY A 287 -9.32 -5.77 -15.82
CA GLY A 287 -7.87 -5.97 -15.90
C GLY A 287 -7.05 -5.13 -14.90
N GLN A 288 -7.51 -3.91 -14.59
CA GLN A 288 -6.90 -3.07 -13.56
C GLN A 288 -7.19 -3.62 -12.16
N LEU A 289 -8.41 -4.09 -11.91
CA LEU A 289 -8.79 -4.75 -10.66
C LEU A 289 -7.94 -5.98 -10.41
N ALA A 290 -7.81 -6.87 -11.41
CA ALA A 290 -6.96 -8.06 -11.32
C ALA A 290 -5.50 -7.69 -10.99
N ARG A 291 -4.97 -6.63 -11.62
CA ARG A 291 -3.62 -6.12 -11.33
C ARG A 291 -3.50 -5.54 -9.92
N GLN A 292 -4.52 -4.85 -9.42
CA GLN A 292 -4.57 -4.28 -8.07
C GLN A 292 -4.76 -5.36 -6.99
N SER A 293 -5.38 -6.50 -7.32
CA SER A 293 -5.56 -7.65 -6.41
C SER A 293 -4.33 -8.55 -6.28
N ILE A 294 -3.29 -8.37 -7.11
CA ILE A 294 -2.03 -9.17 -7.08
C ILE A 294 -1.44 -9.31 -5.65
N PRO A 295 -1.32 -8.23 -4.83
CA PRO A 295 -0.78 -8.34 -3.48
C PRO A 295 -1.58 -9.30 -2.61
N VAL A 296 -2.91 -9.15 -2.62
CA VAL A 296 -3.83 -9.98 -1.83
C VAL A 296 -3.75 -11.44 -2.29
N ILE A 297 -3.69 -11.67 -3.60
CA ILE A 297 -3.51 -13.01 -4.17
C ILE A 297 -2.23 -13.65 -3.65
N TRP A 298 -1.09 -12.96 -3.71
CA TRP A 298 0.18 -13.51 -3.21
C TRP A 298 0.15 -13.79 -1.71
N VAL A 299 -0.40 -12.87 -0.90
CA VAL A 299 -0.53 -13.07 0.55
C VAL A 299 -1.38 -14.30 0.86
N SER A 300 -2.51 -14.47 0.17
CA SER A 300 -3.37 -15.64 0.34
C SER A 300 -2.72 -16.94 -0.12
N LEU A 301 -2.01 -16.93 -1.25
CA LEU A 301 -1.28 -18.10 -1.74
C LEU A 301 -0.18 -18.53 -0.76
N VAL A 302 0.59 -17.57 -0.24
CA VAL A 302 1.65 -17.83 0.76
C VAL A 302 1.07 -18.26 2.11
N SER A 303 -0.14 -17.80 2.47
CA SER A 303 -0.85 -18.23 3.67
C SER A 303 -1.44 -19.64 3.53
N LEU A 304 -1.88 -20.01 2.34
CA LEU A 304 -2.40 -21.35 2.01
C LEU A 304 -1.29 -22.41 1.91
N TRP A 305 -0.07 -21.97 1.60
CA TRP A 305 1.07 -22.84 1.30
C TRP A 305 1.36 -23.95 2.34
N PRO A 306 1.37 -23.71 3.67
CA PRO A 306 1.66 -24.78 4.64
C PRO A 306 0.59 -25.89 4.63
N GLY A 307 -0.68 -25.51 4.41
CA GLY A 307 -1.78 -26.47 4.30
C GLY A 307 -1.63 -27.35 3.07
N LEU A 308 -1.31 -26.75 1.91
CA LEU A 308 -1.06 -27.50 0.67
C LEU A 308 0.12 -28.45 0.82
N LEU A 309 1.23 -27.96 1.38
CA LEU A 309 2.43 -28.78 1.60
C LEU A 309 2.11 -29.99 2.47
N SER A 310 1.41 -29.80 3.60
CA SER A 310 0.98 -30.90 4.47
C SER A 310 0.08 -31.89 3.72
N SER A 311 -0.94 -31.42 2.99
CA SER A 311 -1.85 -32.29 2.24
C SER A 311 -1.13 -33.10 1.16
N PHE A 312 -0.22 -32.51 0.39
CA PHE A 312 0.52 -33.25 -0.63
C PHE A 312 1.54 -34.22 -0.03
N LEU A 313 2.22 -33.86 1.07
CA LEU A 313 3.13 -34.79 1.75
C LEU A 313 2.37 -35.97 2.37
N GLN A 314 1.18 -35.75 2.94
CA GLN A 314 0.33 -36.83 3.46
C GLN A 314 -0.08 -37.84 2.38
N MET A 315 -0.27 -37.40 1.13
CA MET A 315 -0.60 -38.28 0.00
C MET A 315 0.54 -39.24 -0.40
N ILE A 316 1.77 -38.97 0.03
CA ILE A 316 2.96 -39.81 -0.24
C ILE A 316 3.54 -40.44 1.02
N TRP A 317 2.89 -40.25 2.18
CA TRP A 317 3.44 -40.67 3.46
C TRP A 317 3.17 -42.15 3.76
N CYS A 318 4.20 -42.97 3.57
CA CYS A 318 4.15 -44.41 3.79
C CYS A 318 4.80 -44.82 5.11
N VAL A 319 4.17 -45.77 5.81
CA VAL A 319 4.69 -46.35 7.06
C VAL A 319 4.77 -47.88 6.93
N PRO A 320 5.86 -48.53 7.38
CA PRO A 320 5.97 -49.98 7.37
C PRO A 320 5.01 -50.61 8.40
N VAL A 321 4.21 -51.59 7.97
CA VAL A 321 3.28 -52.35 8.81
C VAL A 321 3.60 -53.84 8.65
N PRO A 322 3.81 -54.61 9.75
CA PRO A 322 4.01 -56.05 9.67
C PRO A 322 2.68 -56.77 9.41
N GLU A 323 2.62 -57.57 8.35
CA GLU A 323 1.47 -58.41 7.94
C GLU A 323 1.95 -59.80 7.54
N ASP A 324 1.43 -60.85 8.20
CA ASP A 324 1.72 -62.25 7.86
C ASP A 324 3.24 -62.53 7.65
N ASP A 325 4.07 -62.08 8.58
CA ASP A 325 5.54 -62.16 8.56
C ASP A 325 6.26 -61.35 7.47
N VAL A 326 5.54 -60.50 6.72
CA VAL A 326 6.08 -59.60 5.70
C VAL A 326 5.89 -58.14 6.11
N ILE A 327 6.90 -57.29 5.92
CA ILE A 327 6.78 -55.85 6.14
C ILE A 327 6.23 -55.21 4.87
N VAL A 328 5.01 -54.69 4.93
CA VAL A 328 4.35 -53.99 3.83
C VAL A 328 4.26 -52.51 4.15
N ASN A 329 4.68 -51.64 3.23
CA ASN A 329 4.52 -50.19 3.39
C ASN A 329 3.07 -49.80 3.04
N ARG A 330 2.39 -49.13 3.97
CA ARG A 330 1.00 -48.67 3.80
C ARG A 330 0.91 -47.16 3.92
N LEU A 331 -0.03 -46.58 3.18
CA LEU A 331 -0.29 -45.13 3.20
C LEU A 331 -0.91 -44.74 4.55
N LEU A 332 -0.32 -43.81 5.29
CA LEU A 332 -0.74 -43.53 6.67
C LEU A 332 -2.17 -42.98 6.78
N PRO A 333 -2.63 -42.00 5.98
CA PRO A 333 -4.02 -41.55 6.02
C PRO A 333 -5.04 -42.60 5.58
N ASN A 334 -4.62 -43.61 4.82
CA ASN A 334 -5.49 -44.69 4.35
C ASN A 334 -4.73 -46.03 4.29
N PRO A 335 -4.71 -46.79 5.41
CA PRO A 335 -3.93 -48.02 5.50
C PRO A 335 -4.35 -49.12 4.52
N SER A 336 -5.55 -49.04 3.92
CA SER A 336 -5.97 -50.01 2.90
C SER A 336 -5.11 -49.97 1.63
N VAL A 337 -4.42 -48.85 1.38
CA VAL A 337 -3.60 -48.65 0.18
C VAL A 337 -2.16 -49.09 0.46
N ILE A 338 -1.71 -50.09 -0.31
CA ILE A 338 -0.32 -50.51 -0.34
C ILE A 338 0.49 -49.44 -1.07
N CYS A 339 1.56 -48.96 -0.45
CA CYS A 339 2.41 -47.95 -1.06
C CYS A 339 3.09 -48.49 -2.31
N TRP A 340 3.11 -47.64 -3.34
CA TRP A 340 3.66 -47.91 -4.67
C TRP A 340 2.86 -48.91 -5.51
N SER A 341 1.65 -49.29 -5.06
CA SER A 341 0.65 -49.91 -5.93
C SER A 341 0.21 -48.95 -7.04
N ASP A 342 -0.42 -49.47 -8.08
CA ASP A 342 -1.00 -48.65 -9.16
C ASP A 342 -1.97 -47.59 -8.62
N GLU A 343 -2.75 -47.94 -7.59
CA GLU A 343 -3.65 -47.01 -6.91
C GLU A 343 -2.88 -45.87 -6.22
N HIS A 344 -1.80 -46.16 -5.51
CA HIS A 344 -0.96 -45.15 -4.85
C HIS A 344 -0.19 -44.29 -5.86
N LEU A 345 0.25 -44.87 -6.97
CA LEU A 345 1.01 -44.14 -8.00
C LEU A 345 0.18 -43.00 -8.61
N VAL A 346 -1.13 -43.17 -8.75
CA VAL A 346 -2.02 -42.09 -9.23
C VAL A 346 -2.05 -40.93 -8.25
N SER A 347 -2.27 -41.18 -6.94
CA SER A 347 -2.25 -40.12 -5.92
C SER A 347 -0.87 -39.49 -5.78
N ALA A 348 0.20 -40.28 -5.85
CA ALA A 348 1.58 -39.81 -5.78
C ALA A 348 1.92 -38.86 -6.95
N ARG A 349 1.44 -39.13 -8.17
CA ARG A 349 1.62 -38.21 -9.31
C ARG A 349 0.97 -36.85 -9.06
N PHE A 350 -0.26 -36.81 -8.54
CA PHE A 350 -0.92 -35.56 -8.18
C PHE A 350 -0.18 -34.82 -7.06
N ALA A 351 0.28 -35.55 -6.04
CA ALA A 351 1.05 -34.99 -4.94
C ALA A 351 2.37 -34.37 -5.42
N ILE A 352 3.14 -35.09 -6.26
CA ILE A 352 4.40 -34.61 -6.83
C ILE A 352 4.15 -33.37 -7.70
N ALA A 353 3.12 -33.39 -8.56
CA ALA A 353 2.75 -32.23 -9.36
C ALA A 353 2.38 -31.03 -8.47
N GLY A 354 1.58 -31.24 -7.43
CA GLY A 354 1.20 -30.21 -6.47
C GLY A 354 2.38 -29.63 -5.70
N LEU A 355 3.30 -30.49 -5.23
CA LEU A 355 4.54 -30.09 -4.56
C LEU A 355 5.41 -29.23 -5.50
N PHE A 356 5.54 -29.62 -6.76
CA PHE A 356 6.35 -28.88 -7.73
C PHE A 356 5.70 -27.53 -8.09
N PHE A 357 4.45 -27.53 -8.55
CA PHE A 357 3.79 -26.32 -9.04
C PHE A 357 3.41 -25.33 -7.93
N TRP A 358 2.90 -25.83 -6.80
CA TRP A 358 2.39 -24.97 -5.74
C TRP A 358 3.40 -24.80 -4.61
N CYS A 359 3.98 -25.87 -4.10
CA CYS A 359 4.86 -25.75 -2.94
C CYS A 359 6.24 -25.18 -3.30
N LEU A 360 6.83 -25.60 -4.41
CA LEU A 360 8.11 -25.03 -4.87
C LEU A 360 7.88 -23.81 -5.78
N GLY A 361 6.87 -23.88 -6.66
CA GLY A 361 6.57 -22.84 -7.63
C GLY A 361 6.17 -21.50 -7.00
N ILE A 362 5.34 -21.46 -5.94
CA ILE A 362 4.89 -20.20 -5.32
C ILE A 362 6.08 -19.40 -4.75
N PRO A 363 6.95 -19.94 -3.87
CA PRO A 363 8.11 -19.20 -3.35
C PRO A 363 9.08 -18.77 -4.46
N ILE A 364 9.39 -19.65 -5.42
CA ILE A 364 10.32 -19.33 -6.53
C ILE A 364 9.74 -18.24 -7.44
N ALA A 365 8.46 -18.33 -7.80
CA ALA A 365 7.82 -17.34 -8.65
C ALA A 365 7.78 -15.97 -7.97
N LEU A 366 7.45 -15.92 -6.67
CA LEU A 366 7.46 -14.68 -5.90
C LEU A 366 8.89 -14.13 -5.75
N ALA A 367 9.89 -14.97 -5.47
CA ALA A 367 11.28 -14.55 -5.37
C ALA A 367 11.79 -13.99 -6.72
N THR A 368 11.48 -14.67 -7.83
CA THR A 368 11.83 -14.23 -9.18
C THR A 368 11.15 -12.90 -9.52
N LEU A 369 9.88 -12.73 -9.13
CA LEU A 369 9.15 -11.48 -9.30
C LEU A 369 9.84 -10.33 -8.54
N LEU A 370 10.22 -10.55 -7.28
CA LEU A 370 10.91 -9.57 -6.45
C LEU A 370 12.34 -9.26 -6.93
N LEU A 371 13.03 -10.24 -7.52
CA LEU A 371 14.35 -10.04 -8.13
C LEU A 371 14.31 -9.16 -9.37
N ARG A 372 13.22 -9.24 -10.15
CA ARG A 372 13.03 -8.46 -11.38
C ARG A 372 12.56 -7.03 -11.15
N LEU A 373 12.23 -6.65 -9.91
CA LEU A 373 11.85 -5.27 -9.60
C LEU A 373 13.10 -4.38 -9.58
N PRO A 374 13.16 -3.30 -10.40
CA PRO A 374 14.34 -2.43 -10.48
C PRO A 374 14.61 -1.70 -9.16
N ASP A 375 13.55 -1.27 -8.48
CA ASP A 375 13.61 -0.72 -7.13
C ASP A 375 12.45 -1.28 -6.29
N ARG A 376 12.77 -2.09 -5.28
CA ARG A 376 11.79 -2.73 -4.38
C ARG A 376 11.16 -1.73 -3.42
N HIS A 377 11.87 -0.66 -3.09
CA HIS A 377 11.44 0.36 -2.13
C HIS A 377 10.73 1.55 -2.81
N ALA A 378 10.64 1.56 -4.14
CA ALA A 378 9.76 2.48 -4.84
C ALA A 378 8.32 2.36 -4.27
N PRO A 379 7.62 3.48 -4.00
CA PRO A 379 6.35 3.47 -3.27
C PRO A 379 5.29 2.57 -3.93
N ASP A 380 5.28 2.51 -5.26
CA ASP A 380 4.39 1.64 -6.04
C ASP A 380 4.67 0.13 -5.80
N ASN A 381 5.94 -0.24 -5.69
CA ASN A 381 6.36 -1.62 -5.46
C ASN A 381 6.24 -2.01 -3.99
N PHE A 382 6.61 -1.09 -3.08
CA PHE A 382 6.44 -1.25 -1.64
C PHE A 382 4.96 -1.45 -1.28
N ARG A 383 4.05 -0.73 -1.92
CA ARG A 383 2.62 -0.94 -1.72
C ARG A 383 2.13 -2.32 -2.18
N ARG A 384 2.70 -2.86 -3.27
CA ARG A 384 2.28 -4.15 -3.84
C ARG A 384 2.89 -5.35 -3.14
N PHE A 385 4.13 -5.22 -2.68
CA PHE A 385 4.92 -6.35 -2.19
C PHE A 385 5.52 -6.12 -0.82
N GLY A 386 5.31 -4.95 -0.21
CA GLY A 386 5.86 -4.56 1.08
C GLY A 386 5.50 -5.56 2.17
N TYR A 387 4.35 -6.23 2.11
CA TYR A 387 4.02 -7.30 3.06
C TYR A 387 5.13 -8.36 3.20
N PHE A 388 5.87 -8.67 2.13
CA PHE A 388 6.91 -9.71 2.14
C PHE A 388 8.26 -9.23 2.67
N PHE A 389 8.51 -7.92 2.72
CA PHE A 389 9.81 -7.37 3.10
C PHE A 389 9.74 -6.14 4.01
N GLN A 390 8.57 -5.81 4.52
CA GLN A 390 8.36 -4.72 5.46
C GLN A 390 9.00 -5.09 6.80
N GLY A 391 9.84 -4.18 7.31
CA GLY A 391 10.61 -4.40 8.53
C GLY A 391 11.91 -5.18 8.34
N LEU A 392 12.21 -5.67 7.14
CA LEU A 392 13.50 -6.29 6.80
C LEU A 392 14.49 -5.24 6.28
N GLU A 393 15.77 -5.43 6.55
CA GLU A 393 16.81 -4.63 5.91
C GLU A 393 16.82 -4.85 4.40
N ARG A 394 17.26 -3.85 3.64
CA ARG A 394 17.24 -3.87 2.16
C ARG A 394 17.96 -5.09 1.55
N GLN A 395 18.99 -5.59 2.23
CA GLN A 395 19.78 -6.75 1.81
C GLN A 395 19.10 -8.11 2.09
N PHE A 396 18.14 -8.14 3.02
CA PHE A 396 17.50 -9.36 3.50
C PHE A 396 16.03 -9.52 3.05
N TRP A 397 15.62 -8.85 1.97
CA TRP A 397 14.25 -8.94 1.43
C TRP A 397 13.75 -10.38 1.15
N TRP A 398 14.68 -11.33 0.96
CA TRP A 398 14.41 -12.74 0.69
C TRP A 398 14.24 -13.60 1.96
N TRP A 399 14.49 -13.03 3.14
CA TRP A 399 14.56 -13.78 4.40
C TRP A 399 13.26 -14.52 4.74
N ASP A 400 12.14 -13.78 4.81
CA ASP A 400 10.84 -14.36 5.16
C ASP A 400 10.32 -15.32 4.07
N LEU A 401 10.70 -15.08 2.81
CA LEU A 401 10.23 -15.86 1.67
C LEU A 401 11.01 -17.15 1.48
N LEU A 402 12.33 -17.11 1.60
CA LEU A 402 13.20 -18.26 1.36
C LEU A 402 13.58 -18.94 2.66
N VAL A 403 14.21 -18.23 3.61
CA VAL A 403 14.75 -18.85 4.83
C VAL A 403 13.63 -19.39 5.71
N LYS A 404 12.65 -18.55 6.09
CA LYS A 404 11.58 -18.98 6.98
C LYS A 404 10.67 -20.05 6.35
N ARG A 405 10.35 -19.91 5.04
CA ARG A 405 9.52 -20.91 4.35
C ARG A 405 10.27 -22.21 4.10
N PHE A 406 11.58 -22.15 3.87
CA PHE A 406 12.41 -23.34 3.77
C PHE A 406 12.52 -24.06 5.12
N ASP A 407 12.74 -23.36 6.23
CA ASP A 407 12.71 -23.94 7.58
C ASP A 407 11.36 -24.62 7.85
N LEU A 408 10.23 -23.93 7.62
CA LEU A 408 8.90 -24.53 7.76
C LEU A 408 8.70 -25.73 6.82
N GLY A 409 9.14 -25.62 5.57
CA GLY A 409 9.03 -26.68 4.57
C GLY A 409 9.83 -27.92 4.94
N LEU A 410 11.04 -27.74 5.46
CA LEU A 410 11.92 -28.81 5.91
C LEU A 410 11.34 -29.50 7.15
N MET A 411 10.81 -28.72 8.11
CA MET A 411 10.10 -29.27 9.27
C MET A 411 8.89 -30.11 8.84
N MET A 412 8.08 -29.62 7.90
CA MET A 412 6.94 -30.35 7.34
C MET A 412 7.39 -31.60 6.58
N LEU A 413 8.47 -31.51 5.80
CA LEU A 413 9.05 -32.64 5.09
C LEU A 413 9.45 -33.73 6.07
N VAL A 414 10.20 -33.40 7.12
CA VAL A 414 10.57 -34.36 8.18
C VAL A 414 9.30 -34.93 8.84
N ALA A 415 8.32 -34.10 9.19
CA ALA A 415 7.09 -34.54 9.85
C ALA A 415 6.26 -35.51 9.01
N TYR A 416 6.11 -35.26 7.71
CA TYR A 416 5.22 -36.02 6.82
C TYR A 416 5.95 -36.95 5.85
N THR A 417 7.24 -37.22 6.05
CA THR A 417 7.96 -38.26 5.32
C THR A 417 8.68 -39.20 6.26
N SER A 418 9.01 -40.38 5.73
CA SER A 418 9.74 -41.43 6.44
C SER A 418 11.23 -41.36 6.12
N VAL A 419 11.82 -40.15 6.18
CA VAL A 419 13.29 -39.96 5.99
C VAL A 419 14.07 -40.80 7.00
N VAL A 420 13.53 -40.90 8.21
CA VAL A 420 14.08 -41.75 9.28
C VAL A 420 13.00 -42.75 9.68
N PRO A 421 13.26 -44.07 9.57
CA PRO A 421 12.28 -45.09 9.93
C PRO A 421 12.03 -45.17 11.44
N ASP A 422 13.03 -44.79 12.23
CA ASP A 422 12.92 -44.74 13.69
C ASP A 422 12.22 -43.44 14.15
N PRO A 423 11.06 -43.54 14.84
CA PRO A 423 10.34 -42.36 15.33
C PRO A 423 11.14 -41.56 16.36
N ALA A 424 11.97 -42.21 17.16
CA ALA A 424 12.83 -41.57 18.17
C ALA A 424 13.87 -40.65 17.50
N ALA A 425 14.62 -41.18 16.54
CA ALA A 425 15.56 -40.41 15.74
C ALA A 425 14.88 -39.30 14.91
N LYS A 426 13.68 -39.56 14.36
CA LYS A 426 12.87 -38.51 13.69
C LYS A 426 12.56 -37.34 14.61
N LEU A 427 12.20 -37.61 15.86
CA LEU A 427 11.93 -36.56 16.87
C LEU A 427 13.19 -35.76 17.22
N ALA A 428 14.37 -36.39 17.23
CA ALA A 428 15.64 -35.74 17.51
C ALA A 428 16.08 -34.74 16.41
N ILE A 429 15.55 -34.85 15.18
CA ILE A 429 15.85 -33.91 14.08
C ILE A 429 15.22 -32.53 14.32
N PHE A 430 14.02 -32.46 14.93
CA PHE A 430 13.33 -31.17 15.14
C PHE A 430 14.11 -30.18 16.03
N PRO A 431 14.70 -30.61 17.17
CA PRO A 431 15.64 -29.77 17.92
C PRO A 431 16.83 -29.29 17.09
N VAL A 432 17.44 -30.16 16.27
CA VAL A 432 18.61 -29.81 15.46
C VAL A 432 18.25 -28.72 14.45
N LEU A 433 17.15 -28.90 13.71
CA LEU A 433 16.66 -27.88 12.77
C LEU A 433 16.30 -26.57 13.46
N SER A 434 15.65 -26.65 14.61
CA SER A 434 15.24 -25.47 15.36
C SER A 434 16.42 -24.72 15.97
N GLY A 435 17.42 -25.43 16.48
CA GLY A 435 18.66 -24.85 16.99
C GLY A 435 19.49 -24.22 15.87
N PHE A 436 19.57 -24.86 14.71
CA PHE A 436 20.21 -24.28 13.52
C PHE A 436 19.53 -22.97 13.10
N GLN A 437 18.20 -22.94 13.02
CA GLN A 437 17.47 -21.72 12.69
C GLN A 437 17.64 -20.63 13.76
N ALA A 438 17.62 -20.98 15.05
CA ALA A 438 17.84 -20.03 16.13
C ALA A 438 19.24 -19.39 16.04
N LEU A 439 20.27 -20.20 15.76
CA LEU A 439 21.62 -19.72 15.51
C LEU A 439 21.69 -18.83 14.27
N LEU A 440 21.06 -19.25 13.17
CA LEU A 440 21.04 -18.49 11.92
C LEU A 440 20.40 -17.10 12.10
N VAL A 441 19.26 -17.02 12.78
CA VAL A 441 18.60 -15.75 13.10
C VAL A 441 19.51 -14.88 13.99
N ALA A 442 20.10 -15.46 15.04
CA ALA A 442 20.97 -14.72 15.96
C ALA A 442 22.22 -14.16 15.26
N CYS A 443 22.75 -14.84 14.25
CA CYS A 443 23.90 -14.39 13.47
C CYS A 443 23.54 -13.34 12.41
N VAL A 444 22.39 -13.48 11.73
CA VAL A 444 22.06 -12.65 10.56
C VAL A 444 21.39 -11.33 10.96
N ARG A 445 20.51 -11.32 11.97
CA ARG A 445 19.75 -10.14 12.43
C ARG A 445 19.12 -9.34 11.26
N PRO A 446 18.14 -9.93 10.55
CA PRO A 446 17.69 -9.44 9.24
C PRO A 446 16.74 -8.23 9.30
N TYR A 447 16.30 -7.81 10.48
CA TYR A 447 15.29 -6.76 10.64
C TYR A 447 15.90 -5.36 10.74
N THR A 448 15.12 -4.33 10.38
CA THR A 448 15.61 -2.95 10.46
C THR A 448 15.68 -2.47 11.91
N ASN A 449 16.76 -1.75 12.22
CA ASN A 449 17.01 -1.19 13.55
C ASN A 449 16.18 0.05 13.89
N ASP A 450 15.26 0.47 13.01
CA ASP A 450 14.41 1.65 13.19
C ASP A 450 13.54 1.55 14.46
N GLN A 451 13.20 0.33 14.88
CA GLN A 451 12.44 0.03 16.08
C GLN A 451 13.30 -0.53 17.22
N ALA A 452 14.57 -0.10 17.32
CA ALA A 452 15.49 -0.50 18.38
C ALA A 452 15.71 -2.03 18.49
N GLU A 453 15.91 -2.70 17.35
CA GLU A 453 16.21 -4.14 17.26
C GLU A 453 15.10 -5.06 17.84
N ILE A 454 13.89 -4.55 18.09
CA ILE A 454 12.81 -5.31 18.75
C ILE A 454 12.45 -6.57 17.94
N LEU A 455 12.36 -6.46 16.62
CA LEU A 455 11.98 -7.59 15.77
C LEU A 455 13.06 -8.69 15.76
N ASP A 456 14.36 -8.34 15.77
CA ASP A 456 15.44 -9.32 15.87
C ASP A 456 15.42 -10.04 17.22
N VAL A 457 15.27 -9.29 18.31
CA VAL A 457 15.17 -9.87 19.67
C VAL A 457 13.98 -10.80 19.77
N LEU A 458 12.84 -10.40 19.21
CA LEU A 458 11.63 -11.22 19.19
C LEU A 458 11.84 -12.52 18.40
N GLU A 459 12.40 -12.43 17.19
CA GLU A 459 12.63 -13.59 16.34
C GLU A 459 13.61 -14.58 16.99
N VAL A 460 14.72 -14.10 17.57
CA VAL A 460 15.67 -14.93 18.32
C VAL A 460 14.97 -15.60 19.51
N THR A 461 14.15 -14.86 20.24
CA THR A 461 13.42 -15.38 21.40
C THR A 461 12.43 -16.47 20.99
N LEU A 462 11.63 -16.24 19.95
CA LEU A 462 10.67 -17.22 19.43
C LEU A 462 11.37 -18.48 18.90
N CYS A 463 12.48 -18.32 18.18
CA CYS A 463 13.27 -19.47 17.71
C CYS A 463 13.91 -20.25 18.87
N SER A 464 14.34 -19.55 19.93
CA SER A 464 14.90 -20.18 21.13
C SER A 464 13.83 -20.95 21.92
N ILE A 465 12.63 -20.37 22.09
CA ILE A 465 11.49 -21.06 22.71
C ILE A 465 11.13 -22.31 21.89
N ARG A 466 11.07 -22.19 20.55
CA ARG A 466 10.81 -23.32 19.66
C ARG A 466 11.85 -24.43 19.83
N PHE A 467 13.14 -24.08 19.88
CA PHE A 467 14.22 -25.03 20.14
C PHE A 467 14.08 -25.73 21.49
N LEU A 468 13.78 -24.99 22.57
CA LEU A 468 13.58 -25.56 23.90
C LEU A 468 12.35 -26.49 23.96
N LEU A 469 11.25 -26.11 23.31
CA LEU A 469 10.04 -26.93 23.23
C LEU A 469 10.33 -28.26 22.51
N PHE A 470 10.93 -28.22 21.32
CA PHE A 470 11.26 -29.45 20.61
C PHE A 470 12.29 -30.30 21.35
N SER A 471 13.29 -29.67 21.97
CA SER A 471 14.29 -30.38 22.78
C SER A 471 13.66 -31.07 23.98
N GLY A 472 12.76 -30.38 24.69
CA GLY A 472 12.03 -30.94 25.83
C GLY A 472 11.12 -32.10 25.43
N VAL A 473 10.36 -31.96 24.33
CA VAL A 473 9.51 -33.03 23.81
C VAL A 473 10.35 -34.22 23.34
N ALA A 474 11.43 -33.99 22.59
CA ALA A 474 12.32 -35.06 22.15
C ALA A 474 12.97 -35.78 23.34
N MET A 475 13.40 -35.04 24.38
CA MET A 475 13.94 -35.63 25.60
C MET A 475 12.91 -36.51 26.32
N LEU A 476 11.67 -36.02 26.46
CA LEU A 476 10.59 -36.77 27.12
C LEU A 476 10.20 -38.05 26.38
N LEU A 477 10.26 -38.04 25.05
CA LEU A 477 9.88 -39.19 24.23
C LEU A 477 11.01 -40.22 24.07
N ASN A 478 12.28 -39.77 24.11
CA ASN A 478 13.44 -40.67 23.99
C ASN A 478 13.89 -41.27 25.32
N LEU A 479 13.72 -40.54 26.42
CA LEU A 479 14.04 -41.06 27.74
C LEU A 479 12.79 -41.74 28.30
N GLU A 480 12.90 -43.02 28.68
CA GLU A 480 11.88 -43.74 29.45
C GLU A 480 11.70 -43.09 30.83
N THR A 481 11.00 -41.96 30.85
CA THR A 481 10.85 -41.09 32.02
C THR A 481 9.64 -41.51 32.83
N SER A 482 9.75 -41.35 34.15
CA SER A 482 8.60 -41.55 35.03
C SER A 482 7.48 -40.57 34.68
N THR A 483 6.22 -40.96 34.87
CA THR A 483 5.05 -40.09 34.64
C THR A 483 5.15 -38.75 35.38
N GLN A 484 5.75 -38.75 36.58
CA GLN A 484 5.99 -37.53 37.35
C GLN A 484 6.98 -36.58 36.66
N THR A 485 8.06 -37.13 36.11
CA THR A 485 9.04 -36.35 35.32
C THR A 485 8.41 -35.78 34.06
N VAL A 486 7.58 -36.56 33.35
CA VAL A 486 6.86 -36.09 32.15
C VAL A 486 5.97 -34.89 32.48
N HIS A 487 5.16 -35.00 33.54
CA HIS A 487 4.31 -33.88 33.97
C HIS A 487 5.13 -32.66 34.37
N LEU A 488 6.21 -32.84 35.15
CA LEU A 488 7.08 -31.73 35.58
C LEU A 488 7.67 -30.97 34.39
N VAL A 489 8.25 -31.69 33.42
CA VAL A 489 8.82 -31.07 32.22
C VAL A 489 7.73 -30.41 31.37
N ALA A 490 6.56 -31.06 31.21
CA ALA A 490 5.44 -30.47 30.47
C ALA A 490 4.95 -29.15 31.11
N TYR A 491 4.82 -29.10 32.44
CA TYR A 491 4.48 -27.86 33.15
C TYR A 491 5.57 -26.79 33.03
N LEU A 492 6.84 -27.19 33.08
CA LEU A 492 7.97 -26.27 32.88
C LEU A 492 7.97 -25.68 31.47
N LEU A 493 7.76 -26.50 30.44
CA LEU A 493 7.66 -26.05 29.05
C LEU A 493 6.47 -25.12 28.84
N LEU A 494 5.31 -25.44 29.42
CA LEU A 494 4.13 -24.59 29.39
C LEU A 494 4.40 -23.25 30.08
N LEU A 495 5.06 -23.26 31.24
CA LEU A 495 5.44 -22.05 31.96
C LEU A 495 6.37 -21.17 31.12
N VAL A 496 7.40 -21.74 30.50
CA VAL A 496 8.32 -21.02 29.59
C VAL A 496 7.56 -20.39 28.43
N LEU A 497 6.62 -21.13 27.81
CA LEU A 497 5.79 -20.60 26.73
C LEU A 497 4.90 -19.44 27.18
N VAL A 498 4.23 -19.58 28.33
CA VAL A 498 3.37 -18.53 28.89
C VAL A 498 4.20 -17.29 29.22
N LEU A 499 5.35 -17.45 29.86
CA LEU A 499 6.24 -16.33 30.18
C LEU A 499 6.74 -15.63 28.90
N GLY A 500 7.12 -16.39 27.87
CA GLY A 500 7.51 -15.82 26.58
C GLY A 500 6.39 -15.04 25.88
N CYS A 501 5.15 -15.55 25.93
CA CYS A 501 3.99 -14.85 25.39
C CYS A 501 3.69 -13.56 26.17
N MET A 502 3.81 -13.59 27.50
CA MET A 502 3.60 -12.41 28.35
C MET A 502 4.68 -11.34 28.12
N ASP A 503 5.94 -11.76 27.98
CA ASP A 503 7.07 -10.88 27.65
C ASP A 503 6.83 -10.19 26.28
N PHE A 504 6.45 -10.96 25.26
CA PHE A 504 6.07 -10.41 23.96
C PHE A 504 4.93 -9.41 24.05
N PHE A 505 3.85 -9.74 24.77
CA PHE A 505 2.71 -8.84 24.92
C PHE A 505 3.12 -7.54 25.65
N ALA A 506 3.94 -7.64 26.69
CA ALA A 506 4.46 -6.48 27.40
C ALA A 506 5.32 -5.58 26.48
N HIS A 507 6.21 -6.17 25.68
CA HIS A 507 7.02 -5.45 24.70
C HIS A 507 6.17 -4.77 23.62
N PHE A 508 5.19 -5.48 23.06
CA PHE A 508 4.27 -4.91 22.07
C PHE A 508 3.44 -3.75 22.66
N ALA A 509 2.87 -3.94 23.85
CA ALA A 509 2.11 -2.90 24.54
C ALA A 509 2.98 -1.67 24.82
N ALA A 510 4.22 -1.87 25.28
CA ALA A 510 5.18 -0.81 25.51
C ALA A 510 5.48 -0.01 24.23
N GLN A 511 5.61 -0.68 23.08
CA GLN A 511 5.84 -0.04 21.79
C GLN A 511 4.62 0.76 21.32
N VAL A 512 3.43 0.19 21.40
CA VAL A 512 2.18 0.89 21.06
C VAL A 512 2.01 2.15 21.91
N LEU A 513 2.30 2.07 23.21
CA LEU A 513 2.26 3.22 24.11
C LEU A 513 3.29 4.29 23.74
N ARG A 514 4.51 3.89 23.36
CA ARG A 514 5.56 4.81 22.90
C ARG A 514 5.18 5.50 21.59
N ASP A 515 4.63 4.77 20.64
CA ASP A 515 4.18 5.34 19.36
C ASP A 515 3.00 6.29 19.57
N ALA A 516 2.07 5.96 20.46
CA ALA A 516 0.99 6.86 20.85
C ALA A 516 1.54 8.15 21.48
N ALA A 517 2.50 8.05 22.40
CA ALA A 517 3.09 9.20 23.08
C ALA A 517 3.86 10.13 22.11
N THR A 518 4.62 9.57 21.17
CA THR A 518 5.35 10.37 20.17
C THR A 518 4.41 11.08 19.20
N ARG A 519 3.33 10.42 18.76
CA ARG A 519 2.27 11.04 17.96
C ARG A 519 1.63 12.20 18.70
N THR A 520 1.27 12.02 19.98
CA THR A 520 0.70 13.12 20.78
C THR A 520 1.64 14.31 20.92
N LYS A 521 2.95 14.08 21.06
CA LYS A 521 3.94 15.15 21.14
C LYS A 521 4.06 15.92 19.82
N SER A 522 4.12 15.21 18.69
CA SER A 522 4.20 15.83 17.36
C SER A 522 2.96 16.66 17.01
N SER A 523 1.77 16.19 17.42
CA SER A 523 0.53 16.95 17.26
C SER A 523 0.51 18.17 18.17
N ALA A 524 0.88 18.01 19.45
CA ALA A 524 0.90 19.12 20.41
C ALA A 524 1.89 20.23 20.01
N GLU A 525 3.04 19.86 19.44
CA GLU A 525 4.03 20.83 18.94
C GLU A 525 3.54 21.57 17.70
N LYS A 526 2.80 20.89 16.81
CA LYS A 526 2.15 21.53 15.66
C LYS A 526 0.88 22.32 16.02
N SER A 527 0.30 22.11 17.20
CA SER A 527 -1.05 22.58 17.55
C SER A 527 -1.14 23.47 18.80
N ALA A 528 -0.06 24.13 19.26
CA ALA A 528 -0.25 25.16 20.28
C ALA A 528 -1.04 26.36 19.68
N PRO A 529 -2.12 26.87 20.31
CA PRO A 529 -2.53 26.68 21.70
C PRO A 529 -4.00 26.24 21.86
N TRP A 530 -4.28 24.97 22.13
CA TRP A 530 -5.57 24.61 22.77
C TRP A 530 -5.42 23.66 23.96
N ARG A 531 -5.85 24.20 25.10
CA ARG A 531 -6.01 23.57 26.42
C ARG A 531 -7.25 22.68 26.43
N SER A 532 -7.19 21.44 25.95
CA SER A 532 -8.23 20.43 26.24
C SER A 532 -7.83 19.05 25.71
N LEU A 533 -6.85 18.38 26.33
CA LEU A 533 -6.76 16.92 26.22
C LEU A 533 -7.56 16.32 27.38
N GLY A 534 -8.54 15.49 27.05
CA GLY A 534 -9.39 14.81 28.03
C GLY A 534 -8.61 13.93 29.00
N GLY A 535 -9.03 13.91 30.27
CA GLY A 535 -8.26 13.34 31.40
C GLY A 535 -7.85 11.87 31.26
N PHE A 536 -8.52 11.07 30.43
CA PHE A 536 -8.18 9.66 30.23
C PHE A 536 -6.85 9.45 29.49
N GLN A 537 -6.56 10.24 28.45
CA GLN A 537 -5.27 10.14 27.75
C GLN A 537 -4.10 10.56 28.65
N ARG A 538 -4.32 11.58 29.49
CA ARG A 538 -3.32 12.04 30.46
C ARG A 538 -3.04 10.97 31.51
N PHE A 539 -4.07 10.30 32.01
CA PHE A 539 -3.93 9.18 32.95
C PHE A 539 -3.11 8.02 32.39
N VAL A 540 -3.35 7.60 31.14
CA VAL A 540 -2.58 6.50 30.53
C VAL A 540 -1.11 6.87 30.32
N ILE A 541 -0.83 8.12 29.91
CA ILE A 541 0.54 8.61 29.74
C ILE A 541 1.27 8.70 31.09
N ASP A 542 0.60 9.23 32.13
CA ASP A 542 1.17 9.38 33.46
C ASP A 542 1.41 8.03 34.15
N LEU A 543 0.62 7.00 33.85
CA LEU A 543 0.82 5.63 34.35
C LEU A 543 1.99 4.92 33.63
N ALA A 544 2.20 5.19 32.35
CA ALA A 544 3.22 4.53 31.55
C ALA A 544 4.63 5.13 31.73
N LEU A 545 4.73 6.44 31.95
CA LEU A 545 6.01 7.16 32.03
C LEU A 545 7.00 6.61 33.09
N PRO A 546 6.56 6.27 34.33
CA PRO A 546 7.45 5.77 35.38
C PRO A 546 8.13 4.44 35.03
N LEU A 547 7.41 3.53 34.36
CA LEU A 547 7.91 2.22 33.94
C LEU A 547 9.06 2.33 32.93
N PHE A 548 9.08 3.39 32.11
CA PHE A 548 10.14 3.60 31.13
C PHE A 548 11.35 4.37 31.68
N THR A 549 11.15 5.23 32.69
CA THR A 549 12.24 5.99 33.30
C THR A 549 13.19 5.10 34.12
N GLU A 550 12.69 4.06 34.78
CA GLU A 550 13.55 3.11 35.51
C GLU A 550 14.39 2.24 34.56
N ALA A 551 13.83 1.82 33.43
CA ALA A 551 14.56 1.01 32.43
C ALA A 551 15.73 1.76 31.78
N ARG A 552 15.66 3.10 31.65
CA ARG A 552 16.77 3.94 31.17
C ARG A 552 17.87 4.13 32.21
N SER A 553 17.51 4.25 33.48
CA SER A 553 18.49 4.39 34.58
C SER A 553 19.38 3.14 34.69
N ALA A 554 18.81 1.95 34.48
CA ALA A 554 19.55 0.68 34.52
C ALA A 554 20.54 0.48 33.34
N LYS A 555 20.32 1.14 32.19
CA LYS A 555 21.23 1.06 31.03
C LYS A 555 22.34 2.11 31.04
N GLY A 556 22.22 3.19 31.82
CA GLY A 556 23.25 4.23 31.95
C GLY A 556 24.33 3.91 33.00
N ALA A 557 24.18 2.82 33.76
CA ALA A 557 25.08 2.41 34.83
C ALA A 557 25.99 1.21 34.46
N LYS A 558 26.11 0.89 33.17
CA LYS A 558 27.03 -0.14 32.66
C LYS A 558 27.97 0.43 31.61
#